data_AF-A0A2G9QFN2-F1
#
_entry.id   AF-A0A2G9QFN2-F1
#
_cell.length_a   1.000
_cell.length_b   1.000
_cell.length_c   1.000
_cell.angle_alpha   90.00
_cell.angle_beta   90.00
_cell.angle_gamma   90.00
#
_symmetry.space_group_name_H-M   'P 1'
#
loop_
_entity.id
_entity.type
_entity.pdbx_description
1 polymer ?
#
loop_
_entity_poly.entity_id
_entity_poly.type
_entity_poly.pdbx_seq_one_letter_code
_entity_poly.pdbx_strand_id
1 'polypeptide(L)' 'MEAIKENPVVVLCGETGSGKTTQVPQFLYEAGYGSNHDIIGVTEPRRVAAVTMSQRVALEMNLPQRLV' A
#
# COMPACT_ATOMS: atom_id res chain seq x y z
N MET A 1 -6.16 -11.82 -1.60
CA MET A 1 -6.50 -11.16 -2.89
C MET A 1 -7.91 -11.48 -3.36
N GLU A 2 -8.41 -12.71 -3.20
CA GLU A 2 -9.78 -13.11 -3.55
C GLU A 2 -10.85 -12.17 -2.99
N ALA A 3 -10.83 -11.89 -1.68
CA ALA A 3 -11.78 -10.95 -1.06
C ALA A 3 -11.81 -9.56 -1.74
N ILE A 4 -10.66 -9.03 -2.17
CA ILE A 4 -10.57 -7.72 -2.86
C ILE A 4 -11.14 -7.82 -4.28
N LYS A 5 -10.96 -8.95 -4.96
CA LYS A 5 -11.48 -9.19 -6.32
C LYS A 5 -13.01 -9.36 -6.33
N GLU A 6 -13.56 -9.99 -5.30
CA GLU A 6 -14.99 -10.34 -5.23
C GLU A 6 -15.85 -9.25 -4.60
N ASN A 7 -15.25 -8.35 -3.83
CA ASN A 7 -15.98 -7.34 -3.05
C ASN A 7 -15.50 -5.93 -3.40
N PRO A 8 -16.41 -5.00 -3.75
CA PRO A 8 -16.05 -3.60 -3.98
C PRO A 8 -15.42 -2.91 -2.76
N VAL A 9 -15.70 -3.40 -1.56
CA VAL A 9 -15.18 -2.88 -0.28
C VAL A 9 -14.79 -4.06 0.61
N VAL A 10 -13.59 -3.99 1.19
CA VAL A 10 -13.07 -4.99 2.14
C VAL A 10 -12.59 -4.28 3.39
N VAL A 11 -13.01 -4.77 4.56
CA VAL A 11 -12.48 -4.32 5.86
C VAL A 11 -11.39 -5.30 6.31
N LEU A 12 -10.17 -4.80 6.45
CA LEU A 12 -9.02 -5.60 6.90
C LEU A 12 -8.60 -5.17 8.31
N CYS A 13 -8.75 -6.07 9.28
CA CYS A 13 -8.35 -5.86 10.66
C CYS A 13 -7.06 -6.64 10.99
N GLY A 14 -6.20 -6.04 11.79
CA GLY A 14 -4.99 -6.68 12.32
C GLY A 14 -4.23 -5.73 13.24
N GLU A 15 -3.38 -6.24 14.10
CA GLU A 15 -2.60 -5.42 15.04
C GLU A 15 -1.52 -4.57 14.35
N THR A 16 -1.07 -3.51 15.01
CA THR A 16 0.11 -2.75 14.54
C THR A 16 1.32 -3.67 14.48
N GLY A 17 2.09 -3.61 13.40
CA GLY A 17 3.21 -4.53 13.16
C GLY A 17 2.86 -5.75 12.31
N SER A 18 1.57 -6.03 12.07
CA SER A 18 1.13 -7.14 11.22
C SER A 18 1.38 -6.94 9.70
N GLY A 19 2.03 -5.83 9.32
CA GLY A 19 2.37 -5.54 7.92
C GLY A 19 1.25 -4.94 7.04
N LYS A 20 0.09 -4.53 7.58
CA LYS A 20 -1.03 -4.00 6.76
C LYS A 20 -0.62 -2.83 5.86
N THR A 21 -0.09 -1.76 6.46
CA THR A 21 0.28 -0.54 5.74
C THR A 21 1.46 -0.75 4.78
N THR A 22 2.35 -1.70 5.06
CA THR A 22 3.53 -1.95 4.23
C THR A 22 3.26 -2.95 3.11
N GLN A 23 2.51 -4.02 3.36
CA GLN A 23 2.38 -5.16 2.44
C GLN A 23 1.14 -5.10 1.55
N VAL A 24 0.00 -4.61 2.05
CA VAL A 24 -1.25 -4.56 1.26
C VAL A 24 -1.09 -3.74 -0.03
N PRO A 25 -0.44 -2.55 -0.03
CA PRO A 25 -0.22 -1.79 -1.26
C PRO A 25 0.65 -2.56 -2.27
N GLN A 26 1.61 -3.35 -1.80
CA GLN A 26 2.48 -4.17 -2.65
C GLN A 26 1.68 -5.29 -3.31
N PHE A 27 0.84 -6.01 -2.56
CA PHE A 27 -0.05 -7.04 -3.12
C PHE A 27 -1.02 -6.48 -4.16
N LEU A 28 -1.55 -5.27 -3.92
CA LEU A 28 -2.38 -4.57 -4.90
C LEU A 28 -1.59 -4.20 -6.17
N TYR A 29 -0.36 -3.72 -5.99
CA TYR A 29 0.52 -3.37 -7.11
C TYR A 29 0.87 -4.60 -7.96
N GLU A 30 1.30 -5.69 -7.33
CA GLU A 30 1.61 -6.97 -7.98
C GLU A 30 0.40 -7.58 -8.70
N ALA A 31 -0.81 -7.37 -8.16
CA ALA A 31 -2.05 -7.80 -8.79
C ALA A 31 -2.53 -6.86 -9.92
N GLY A 32 -1.76 -5.83 -10.24
CA GLY A 32 -2.00 -4.95 -11.39
C GLY A 32 -2.93 -3.76 -11.13
N TYR A 33 -3.34 -3.49 -9.90
CA TYR A 33 -4.26 -2.38 -9.55
C TYR A 33 -3.65 -0.98 -9.75
N GLY A 34 -2.34 -0.88 -9.98
CA GLY A 34 -1.66 0.37 -10.36
C GLY A 34 -1.30 0.47 -11.85
N SER A 35 -1.91 -0.37 -12.69
CA SER A 35 -1.69 -0.37 -14.15
C SER A 35 -2.62 0.63 -14.86
N ASN A 36 -2.44 0.83 -16.17
CA ASN A 36 -3.39 1.57 -17.02
C ASN A 36 -3.74 2.99 -16.57
N HIS A 37 -2.76 3.73 -16.05
CA HIS A 37 -2.93 5.09 -15.49
C HIS A 37 -3.68 5.16 -14.15
N ASP A 38 -4.03 4.02 -13.55
CA ASP A 38 -4.58 3.98 -12.19
C ASP A 38 -3.46 4.06 -11.14
N ILE A 39 -3.83 4.48 -9.93
CA ILE A 39 -2.91 4.60 -8.79
C ILE A 39 -3.51 3.96 -7.53
N ILE A 40 -2.63 3.39 -6.69
CA ILE A 40 -3.00 2.88 -5.38
C ILE A 40 -2.81 4.00 -4.35
N GLY A 41 -3.92 4.49 -3.79
CA GLY A 41 -3.91 5.49 -2.72
C GLY A 41 -3.85 4.84 -1.34
N VAL A 42 -2.88 5.24 -0.52
CA VAL A 42 -2.76 4.83 0.88
C VAL A 42 -2.80 6.09 1.75
N THR A 43 -3.81 6.22 2.61
CA THR A 43 -3.97 7.36 3.50
C THR A 43 -3.55 7.01 4.91
N GLU A 44 -2.73 7.86 5.53
CA GLU A 44 -2.31 7.73 6.92
C GLU A 44 -2.80 8.95 7.73
N PRO A 45 -3.23 8.77 9.00
CA PRO A 45 -3.77 9.87 9.81
C PRO A 45 -2.71 10.89 10.24
N ARG A 46 -1.41 10.58 10.06
CA ARG A 46 -0.29 11.45 10.43
C ARG A 46 0.64 11.63 9.25
N ARG A 47 1.06 12.88 9.01
CA ARG A 47 2.02 13.22 7.94
C ARG A 47 3.31 12.41 8.02
N VAL A 48 3.87 12.27 9.23
CA VAL A 48 5.10 11.47 9.44
C VAL A 48 4.89 10.00 9.07
N ALA A 49 3.72 9.42 9.36
CA ALA A 49 3.42 8.04 8.98
C ALA A 49 3.33 7.90 7.47
N ALA A 50 2.64 8.81 6.77
CA ALA A 50 2.57 8.79 5.31
C ALA A 50 3.96 8.82 4.64
N VAL A 51 4.83 9.74 5.09
CA VAL A 51 6.19 9.90 4.53
C VAL A 51 7.05 8.66 4.83
N THR A 52 7.10 8.22 6.09
CA THR A 52 7.91 7.07 6.49
C THR A 52 7.44 5.77 5.83
N MET A 53 6.13 5.57 5.69
CA MET A 53 5.58 4.37 5.03
C MET A 53 5.85 4.37 3.53
N SER A 54 5.74 5.51 2.85
CA SER A 54 6.10 5.62 1.43
C SER A 54 7.58 5.26 1.20
N GLN A 55 8.49 5.78 2.02
CA GLN A 55 9.92 5.45 1.96
C GLN A 55 10.18 3.97 2.26
N ARG A 56 9.49 3.41 3.26
CA ARG A 56 9.61 2.01 3.66
C ARG A 56 9.18 1.07 2.53
N VAL A 57 8.02 1.33 1.92
CA VAL A 57 7.50 0.53 0.80
C VAL A 57 8.41 0.66 -0.43
N ALA A 58 8.88 1.86 -0.76
CA ALA A 58 9.82 2.04 -1.87
C ALA A 58 11.12 1.23 -1.66
N LEU A 59 11.64 1.19 -0.42
CA LEU A 59 12.81 0.37 -0.09
C LEU A 59 12.51 -1.14 -0.22
N GLU A 60 11.38 -1.61 0.31
CA GLU A 60 10.97 -3.02 0.23
C GLU A 60 10.76 -3.49 -1.22
N MET A 61 10.26 -2.61 -2.09
CA MET A 61 10.04 -2.87 -3.52
C MET A 61 11.28 -2.61 -4.40
N ASN A 62 12.40 -2.17 -3.81
CA ASN A 62 13.61 -1.78 -4.53
C ASN A 62 13.36 -0.71 -5.62
N LEU A 63 12.52 0.28 -5.31
CA LEU A 63 12.16 1.40 -6.19
C LEU A 63 12.88 2.69 -5.77
N PRO A 64 13.14 3.62 -6.70
CA PRO A 64 13.79 4.88 -6.38
C PRO A 64 12.93 5.71 -5.43
N GLN A 65 13.55 6.22 -4.37
CA GLN A 65 12.91 7.17 -3.46
C GLN A 65 12.92 8.56 -4.09
N ARG A 66 11.77 9.03 -4.56
CA ARG A 66 11.60 10.45 -4.86
C ARG A 66 11.28 11.16 -3.56
N LEU A 67 12.31 11.67 -2.90
CA LEU A 67 12.13 12.73 -1.91
C LEU A 67 11.57 13.94 -2.66
N VAL A 68 10.48 14.49 -2.13
CA VAL A 68 9.84 15.69 -2.63
C VAL A 68 10.87 16.77 -2.94
#